data_AF-A0A4S0ITT8-F1
#
_entry.id   AF-A0A4S0ITT8-F1
#
_cell.length_a   1.000
_cell.length_b   1.000
_cell.length_c   1.000
_cell.angle_alpha   90.00
_cell.angle_beta   90.00
_cell.angle_gamma   90.00
#
_symmetry.space_group_name_H-M   'P 1'
#
loop_
_entity.id
_entity.type
_entity.pdbx_description
1 polymer ?
#
loop_
_entity_poly.entity_id
_entity_poly.type
_entity_poly.pdbx_seq_one_letter_code
_entity_poly.pdbx_strand_id
1 'polypeptide(L)'
;VGPTKQGDIYVLDRRSGEPIVPVKEVPAPGGAIEGDHTSPTQPASDLSFNPKALTGADMWGITMFDQLACRIELKKLRYEGRYTPPSLQGSLVYPGNFGVFNWGGVAVDPLRQVMFGMPT
;
A
#
# COMPACT_ATOMS: atom_id res chain seq x y z
N VAL A 1 8.55 -14.48 8.17
CA VAL A 1 7.60 -13.36 8.26
C VAL A 1 8.26 -12.16 7.60
N GLY A 2 7.70 -11.67 6.51
CA GLY A 2 8.24 -10.57 5.72
C GLY A 2 7.21 -9.44 5.59
N PRO A 3 7.34 -8.34 6.34
CA PRO A 3 6.55 -7.15 6.12
C PRO A 3 7.01 -6.43 4.85
N THR A 4 6.07 -5.83 4.12
CA THR A 4 6.37 -5.09 2.89
C THR A 4 6.08 -3.61 3.05
N LYS A 5 6.74 -2.79 2.24
CA LYS A 5 6.45 -1.36 2.09
C LYS A 5 4.99 -1.11 1.72
N GLN A 6 4.31 -2.07 1.11
CA GLN A 6 2.91 -1.97 0.69
C GLN A 6 1.91 -2.26 1.83
N GLY A 7 2.38 -2.67 3.02
CA GLY A 7 1.54 -2.98 4.19
C GLY A 7 1.22 -4.46 4.37
N ASP A 8 1.47 -5.30 3.37
CA ASP A 8 1.23 -6.74 3.50
C ASP A 8 2.34 -7.41 4.32
N ILE A 9 1.96 -8.40 5.13
CA ILE A 9 2.88 -9.29 5.83
C ILE A 9 2.75 -10.69 5.25
N TYR A 10 3.81 -11.14 4.59
CA TYR A 10 3.87 -12.49 4.02
C TYR A 10 4.50 -13.45 5.03
N VAL A 11 3.79 -14.53 5.34
CA VAL A 11 4.29 -15.59 6.22
C VAL A 11 4.40 -16.85 5.38
N LEU A 12 5.63 -17.26 5.10
CA LEU A 12 5.95 -18.40 4.23
C LEU A 12 6.66 -19.49 5.04
N ASP A 13 6.42 -20.76 4.70
CA ASP A 13 7.27 -21.86 5.16
C ASP A 13 8.65 -21.68 4.52
N ARG A 14 9.70 -21.57 5.34
CA ARG A 14 11.06 -21.32 4.86
C ARG A 14 11.63 -22.44 3.97
N ARG A 15 11.06 -23.65 4.03
CA ARG A 15 11.55 -24.84 3.32
C ARG A 15 10.95 -24.96 1.94
N SER A 16 9.65 -24.68 1.80
CA SER A 16 8.91 -24.80 0.53
C SER A 16 8.63 -23.45 -0.14
N GLY A 17 8.66 -22.35 0.62
CA GLY A 17 8.19 -21.05 0.16
C GLY A 17 6.66 -20.91 0.15
N GLU A 18 5.92 -21.94 0.55
CA GLU A 18 4.46 -21.93 0.53
C GLU A 18 3.89 -20.98 1.60
N PRO A 19 2.79 -20.27 1.28
CA PRO A 19 2.15 -19.36 2.22
C PRO A 19 1.50 -20.11 3.39
N ILE A 20 1.89 -19.75 4.60
CA ILE A 20 1.22 -20.15 5.85
C ILE A 20 -0.01 -19.27 6.09
N VAL A 21 0.13 -17.97 5.87
CA VAL A 21 -1.00 -17.04 5.78
C VAL A 21 -1.44 -16.99 4.32
N PRO A 22 -2.74 -17.19 4.00
CA PRO A 22 -3.20 -17.22 2.62
C PRO A 22 -2.80 -15.96 1.83
N VAL A 23 -2.35 -16.18 0.60
CA VAL A 23 -2.06 -15.13 -0.39
C VAL A 23 -3.03 -15.30 -1.55
N LYS A 24 -3.70 -14.22 -1.92
CA LYS A 24 -4.71 -14.20 -2.99
C LYS A 24 -4.28 -13.23 -4.08
N GLU A 25 -4.50 -13.61 -5.34
CA GLU A 25 -4.40 -12.68 -6.46
C GLU A 25 -5.62 -11.75 -6.45
N VAL A 26 -5.38 -10.45 -6.33
CA VAL A 26 -6.43 -9.42 -6.38
C VAL A 26 -6.30 -8.61 -7.66
N PRO A 27 -7.42 -8.17 -8.27
CA PRO A 27 -7.36 -7.30 -9.45
C PRO A 27 -6.56 -6.02 -9.17
N ALA A 28 -5.69 -5.65 -10.12
CA ALA A 28 -4.90 -4.44 -10.05
C ALA A 28 -5.30 -3.47 -11.18
N PRO A 29 -5.24 -2.14 -10.96
CA PRO A 29 -5.50 -1.16 -12.00
C PRO A 29 -4.50 -1.28 -13.15
N GLY A 30 -5.00 -1.21 -14.38
CA GLY A 30 -4.19 -1.20 -15.60
C GLY A 30 -3.97 0.20 -16.17
N GLY A 31 -3.70 0.29 -17.47
CA GLY A 31 -3.63 1.58 -18.18
C GLY A 31 -2.40 2.41 -17.83
N ALA A 32 -1.21 1.78 -17.85
CA ALA A 32 0.05 2.50 -17.79
C ALA A 32 0.27 3.34 -19.07
N ILE A 33 1.23 4.26 -19.00
CA ILE A 33 1.64 5.08 -20.14
C ILE A 33 2.28 4.22 -21.25
N GLU A 34 2.36 4.78 -22.45
CA GLU A 34 3.02 4.11 -23.58
C GLU A 34 4.45 3.69 -23.23
N GLY A 35 4.77 2.42 -23.51
CA GLY A 35 6.07 1.82 -23.20
C GLY A 35 6.20 1.18 -21.81
N ASP A 36 5.19 1.32 -20.95
CA ASP A 36 5.13 0.66 -19.63
C ASP A 36 4.07 -0.47 -19.60
N HIS A 37 4.16 -1.37 -18.62
CA HIS A 37 3.34 -2.57 -18.54
C HIS A 37 2.82 -2.84 -17.12
N THR A 38 1.52 -3.13 -17.00
CA THR A 38 0.86 -3.52 -15.75
C THR A 38 0.45 -5.00 -15.74
N SER A 39 0.58 -5.67 -14.60
CA SER A 39 -0.05 -6.99 -14.37
C SER A 39 -1.56 -6.82 -14.10
N PRO A 40 -2.43 -7.74 -14.58
CA PRO A 40 -3.87 -7.69 -14.30
C PRO A 40 -4.20 -7.97 -12.82
N THR A 41 -3.33 -8.68 -12.11
CA THR A 41 -3.49 -9.01 -10.69
C THR A 41 -2.20 -8.78 -9.91
N GLN A 42 -2.35 -8.71 -8.59
CA GLN A 42 -1.24 -8.65 -7.64
C GLN A 42 -1.50 -9.59 -6.46
N PRO A 43 -0.46 -10.19 -5.88
CA PRO A 43 -0.60 -10.95 -4.65
C PRO A 43 -0.93 -10.01 -3.49
N ALA A 44 -1.87 -10.44 -2.65
CA ALA A 44 -2.22 -9.79 -1.39
C ALA A 44 -2.28 -10.84 -0.27
N SER A 45 -1.59 -10.56 0.84
CA SER A 45 -1.68 -11.37 2.05
C SER A 45 -2.98 -11.07 2.79
N ASP A 46 -3.62 -12.10 3.35
CA ASP A 46 -4.74 -11.94 4.28
C ASP A 46 -4.32 -11.24 5.59
N LEU A 47 -3.02 -11.16 5.89
CA LEU A 47 -2.45 -10.32 6.95
C LEU A 47 -1.87 -9.04 6.34
N SER A 48 -2.66 -7.97 6.36
CA SER A 48 -2.29 -6.69 5.73
C SER A 48 -2.66 -5.48 6.59
N PHE A 49 -1.78 -4.48 6.53
CA PHE A 49 -1.96 -3.14 7.06
C PHE A 49 -2.16 -2.12 5.92
N ASN A 50 -2.55 -2.58 4.73
CA ASN A 50 -2.85 -1.68 3.61
C ASN A 50 -3.91 -0.66 4.06
N PRO A 51 -3.61 0.65 4.01
CA PRO A 51 -4.51 1.65 4.56
C PRO A 51 -5.71 1.88 3.64
N LYS A 52 -6.78 2.44 4.21
CA LYS A 52 -7.94 2.88 3.42
C LYS A 52 -7.54 4.02 2.49
N ALA A 53 -8.16 4.06 1.31
CA ALA A 53 -7.98 5.13 0.35
C ALA A 53 -8.20 6.51 0.98
N LEU A 54 -7.34 7.47 0.63
CA LEU A 54 -7.48 8.85 1.07
C LEU A 54 -8.73 9.48 0.45
N THR A 55 -9.38 10.31 1.24
CA THR A 55 -10.55 11.10 0.87
C THR A 55 -10.24 12.59 1.07
N GLY A 56 -11.16 13.45 0.63
CA GLY A 56 -11.03 14.88 0.90
C GLY A 56 -10.97 15.21 2.40
N ALA A 57 -11.53 14.37 3.27
CA ALA A 57 -11.49 14.57 4.72
C ALA A 57 -10.07 14.40 5.31
N ASP A 58 -9.21 13.63 4.62
CA ASP A 58 -7.84 13.35 5.05
C ASP A 58 -6.84 14.45 4.65
N MET A 59 -7.30 15.45 3.88
CA MET A 59 -6.45 16.54 3.41
C MET A 59 -6.16 17.55 4.51
N TRP A 60 -4.88 17.88 4.64
CA TRP A 60 -4.37 18.78 5.64
C TRP A 60 -4.21 20.21 5.09
N GLY A 61 -4.31 21.20 5.97
CA GLY A 61 -4.01 22.60 5.67
C GLY A 61 -3.89 23.43 6.94
N ILE A 62 -3.04 24.47 6.93
CA ILE A 62 -2.90 25.42 8.04
C ILE A 62 -4.17 26.26 8.17
N THR A 63 -4.72 26.66 7.03
CA THR A 63 -5.99 27.37 6.92
C THR A 63 -7.03 26.55 6.13
N MET A 64 -8.28 27.00 6.15
CA MET A 64 -9.33 26.42 5.31
C MET A 64 -9.03 26.52 3.81
N PHE A 65 -8.26 27.53 3.38
CA PHE A 65 -7.87 27.68 1.97
C PHE A 65 -6.79 26.67 1.57
N ASP A 66 -5.83 26.38 2.46
CA ASP A 66 -4.81 25.36 2.22
C ASP A 66 -5.44 23.97 2.14
N GLN A 67 -6.38 23.68 3.05
CA GLN A 67 -7.12 22.42 3.01
C GLN A 67 -7.96 22.29 1.74
N LEU A 68 -8.62 23.37 1.31
CA LEU A 68 -9.37 23.40 0.05
C LEU A 68 -8.44 23.15 -1.15
N ALA A 69 -7.28 23.82 -1.20
CA ALA A 69 -6.30 23.63 -2.27
C ALA A 69 -5.81 22.17 -2.31
N CYS A 70 -5.46 21.58 -1.16
CA CYS A 70 -5.04 20.18 -1.07
C CYS A 70 -6.14 19.21 -1.53
N ARG A 71 -7.41 19.47 -1.19
CA ARG A 71 -8.57 18.71 -1.69
C ARG A 71 -8.75 18.81 -3.20
N ILE A 72 -8.51 19.98 -3.78
CA ILE A 72 -8.57 20.18 -5.23
C ILE A 72 -7.46 19.37 -5.91
N GLU A 73 -6.23 19.42 -5.40
CA GLU A 73 -5.12 18.63 -5.94
C GLU A 73 -5.39 17.13 -5.84
N LEU A 74 -5.88 16.63 -4.70
CA LEU A 74 -6.28 15.23 -4.56
C LEU A 74 -7.26 14.79 -5.66
N LYS A 75 -8.25 15.63 -5.98
CA LYS A 75 -9.27 15.33 -6.99
C LYS A 75 -8.74 15.37 -8.43
N LYS A 76 -7.61 16.02 -8.69
CA LYS A 76 -6.97 16.04 -10.01
C LYS A 76 -6.15 14.78 -10.28
N LEU A 77 -5.66 14.12 -9.22
CA LEU A 77 -4.81 12.93 -9.33
C LEU A 77 -5.62 11.66 -9.63
N ARG A 78 -5.04 10.77 -10.42
CA ARG A 78 -5.55 9.41 -10.62
C ARG A 78 -5.28 8.56 -9.38
N TYR A 79 -6.30 7.90 -8.85
CA TYR A 79 -6.14 6.88 -7.81
C TYR A 79 -7.22 5.80 -7.88
N GLU A 80 -6.82 4.61 -8.28
CA GLU A 80 -7.64 3.40 -8.39
C GLU A 80 -7.16 2.32 -7.39
N GLY A 81 -6.29 2.70 -6.45
CA GLY A 81 -5.67 1.82 -5.46
C GLY A 81 -4.14 1.87 -5.50
N ARG A 82 -3.49 1.13 -4.59
CA ARG A 82 -2.02 1.16 -4.40
C ARG A 82 -1.17 0.77 -5.62
N TYR A 83 -1.79 0.15 -6.61
CA TYR A 83 -1.15 -0.26 -7.87
C TYR A 83 -1.55 0.64 -9.05
N THR A 84 -2.13 1.82 -8.79
CA THR A 84 -2.41 2.80 -9.86
C THR A 84 -1.10 3.17 -10.54
N PRO A 85 -0.96 2.92 -11.86
CA PRO A 85 0.28 3.24 -12.54
C PRO A 85 0.47 4.77 -12.65
N PRO A 86 1.73 5.23 -12.82
CA PRO A 86 2.00 6.61 -13.19
C PRO A 86 1.23 7.03 -14.45
N SER A 87 0.80 8.28 -14.51
CA SER A 87 0.01 8.82 -15.62
C SER A 87 0.36 10.27 -15.91
N LEU A 88 0.08 10.74 -17.13
CA LEU A 88 0.32 12.12 -17.54
C LEU A 88 -0.59 13.13 -16.83
N GLN A 89 -1.75 12.70 -16.31
CA GLN A 89 -2.61 13.55 -15.49
C GLN A 89 -2.10 13.72 -14.04
N GLY A 90 -1.10 12.92 -13.64
CA GLY A 90 -0.66 12.75 -12.26
C GLY A 90 -1.37 11.59 -11.56
N SER A 91 -0.63 10.83 -10.76
CA SER A 91 -1.16 9.70 -9.98
C SER A 91 -0.84 9.89 -8.50
N LEU A 92 -1.80 9.53 -7.63
CA LEU A 92 -1.55 9.49 -6.19
C LEU A 92 -0.80 8.20 -5.85
N VAL A 93 0.39 8.33 -5.26
CA VAL A 93 1.11 7.18 -4.72
C VAL A 93 0.74 7.01 -3.25
N TYR A 94 -0.11 6.02 -2.98
CA TYR A 94 -0.60 5.74 -1.63
C TYR A 94 -0.89 4.23 -1.45
N PRO A 95 -0.41 3.55 -0.39
CA PRO A 95 0.49 4.06 0.65
C PRO A 95 1.78 4.65 0.07
N GLY A 96 2.29 5.69 0.73
CA GLY A 96 3.36 6.53 0.17
C GLY A 96 4.66 5.76 -0.07
N ASN A 97 5.60 6.36 -0.80
CA ASN A 97 6.87 5.72 -1.17
C ASN A 97 7.74 5.26 0.02
N PHE A 98 7.56 5.86 1.19
CA PHE A 98 8.22 5.41 2.42
C PHE A 98 7.67 4.06 2.91
N GLY A 99 6.46 3.71 2.47
CA GLY A 99 5.76 2.46 2.75
C GLY A 99 5.15 2.41 4.15
N VAL A 100 4.22 1.48 4.33
CA VAL A 100 3.59 1.18 5.62
C VAL A 100 4.59 0.57 6.59
N PHE A 101 5.39 -0.41 6.16
CA PHE A 101 6.51 -0.93 6.95
C PHE A 101 7.83 -0.43 6.38
N ASN A 102 8.62 0.23 7.24
CA ASN A 102 9.95 0.72 6.92
C ASN A 102 11.05 -0.32 7.21
N TRP A 103 12.32 0.07 7.02
CA TRP A 103 13.48 -0.82 7.08
C TRP A 103 13.67 -1.57 8.41
N GLY A 104 13.07 -1.12 9.52
CA GLY A 104 13.17 -1.85 10.79
C GLY A 104 12.23 -3.04 10.93
N GLY A 105 11.32 -3.27 9.97
CA GLY A 105 10.54 -4.50 9.89
C GLY A 105 9.62 -4.79 11.09
N VAL A 106 9.62 -6.03 11.55
CA VAL A 106 8.82 -6.54 12.68
C VAL A 106 9.66 -7.43 13.58
N ALA A 107 9.29 -7.52 14.86
CA ALA A 107 9.81 -8.47 15.83
C ALA A 107 8.73 -9.47 16.23
N VAL A 108 9.09 -10.73 16.49
CA VAL A 108 8.15 -11.79 16.89
C VAL A 108 8.64 -12.45 18.17
N ASP A 109 7.77 -12.51 19.19
CA ASP A 109 7.98 -13.33 20.39
C ASP A 109 7.24 -14.68 20.20
N PRO A 110 7.98 -15.78 19.96
CA PRO A 110 7.38 -17.09 19.73
C PRO A 110 6.87 -17.76 21.01
N LEU A 111 7.23 -17.30 22.21
CA LEU A 111 6.68 -17.87 23.45
C LEU A 111 5.32 -17.25 23.76
N ARG A 112 5.20 -15.93 23.56
CA ARG A 112 3.95 -15.19 23.80
C ARG A 112 3.03 -15.11 22.59
N GLN A 113 3.49 -15.57 21.42
CA GLN A 113 2.75 -15.56 20.17
C GLN A 113 2.30 -14.14 19.77
N VAL A 114 3.19 -13.16 19.95
CA VAL A 114 2.94 -11.75 19.60
C VAL A 114 3.94 -11.24 18.58
N MET A 115 3.47 -10.41 17.65
CA MET A 115 4.30 -9.66 16.71
C MET A 115 4.24 -8.19 17.05
N PHE A 116 5.40 -7.55 17.15
CA PHE A 116 5.55 -6.11 17.29
C PHE A 116 5.95 -5.54 15.92
N GLY A 117 5.16 -4.60 15.42
CA GLY A 117 5.43 -3.90 14.17
C GLY A 117 5.23 -2.40 14.34
N MET A 118 5.83 -1.64 13.43
CA MET A 118 5.66 -0.19 13.34
C MET A 118 5.05 0.19 11.98
N PRO A 119 3.76 -0.13 11.75
CA PRO A 119 3.06 0.37 10.56
C PRO A 119 2.90 1.89 10.67
N THR A 120 3.21 2.62 9.61
CA THR A 120 3.00 4.07 9.46
C THR A 120 1.84 4.38 8.54
#